data_AF-A0A0X8XXX4-F1
#
_entry.id   AF-A0A0X8XXX4-F1
#
_cell.length_a   1.000
_cell.length_b   1.000
_cell.length_c   1.000
_cell.angle_alpha   90.00
_cell.angle_beta   90.00
_cell.angle_gamma   90.00
#
_symmetry.space_group_name_H-M   'P 1'
#
loop_
_entity.id
_entity.type
_entity.pdbx_description
1 polymer ?
#
loop_
_entity_poly.entity_id
_entity_poly.type
_entity_poly.pdbx_seq_one_letter_code
_entity_poly.pdbx_strand_id
1 'polypeptide(L)'
;MHESTLIRFRSEIRHFYLITVANIVFAALLMAFGISGLVGQAVLIYETFSTVAYVIYSPVVLIIALFAALAGFGWILTSVRVFEGIEAIKDELDEKRGVVSDEDLTRLIVSMLSHYRDNRATIRTMILVCTLGGVCSFFLGVLGSLEFLSVSTDGIVFTLNNYLVIPFMLLTLGVALVSLASSSYFSRFARVWDERLDEIGESEALLKETLELDRR
;
A
#
# COMPACT_ATOMS: atom_id res chain seq x y z
N MET A 1 -13.34 30.03 -10.98
CA MET A 1 -13.76 28.61 -11.06
C MET A 1 -12.59 27.68 -11.41
N HIS A 2 -11.65 28.11 -12.27
CA HIS A 2 -10.48 27.30 -12.67
C HIS A 2 -9.42 27.10 -11.57
N GLU A 3 -9.13 28.13 -10.78
CA GLU A 3 -8.15 28.05 -9.69
C GLU A 3 -8.55 27.03 -8.62
N SER A 4 -9.84 26.93 -8.29
CA SER A 4 -10.34 25.92 -7.34
C SER A 4 -10.21 24.49 -7.88
N THR A 5 -10.44 24.28 -9.18
CA THR A 5 -10.31 22.96 -9.82
C THR A 5 -8.84 22.54 -9.89
N LEU A 6 -7.95 23.45 -10.25
CA LEU A 6 -6.50 23.21 -10.29
C LEU A 6 -5.94 22.90 -8.89
N ILE A 7 -6.31 23.68 -7.86
CA ILE A 7 -5.88 23.43 -6.47
C ILE A 7 -6.35 22.05 -6.00
N ARG A 8 -7.61 21.69 -6.30
CA ARG A 8 -8.16 20.39 -5.96
C ARG A 8 -7.43 19.26 -6.67
N PHE A 9 -7.20 19.38 -7.98
CA PHE A 9 -6.49 18.38 -8.76
C PHE A 9 -5.04 18.19 -8.27
N ARG A 10 -4.31 19.29 -8.01
CA ARG A 10 -2.96 19.23 -7.43
C ARG A 10 -2.95 18.53 -6.07
N SER A 11 -3.94 18.80 -5.23
CA SER A 11 -4.10 18.10 -3.96
C SER A 11 -4.34 16.60 -4.17
N GLU A 12 -5.26 16.22 -5.07
CA GLU A 12 -5.58 14.82 -5.40
C GLU A 12 -4.33 14.05 -5.86
N ILE A 13 -3.56 14.60 -6.81
CA ILE A 13 -2.32 13.99 -7.31
C ILE A 13 -1.27 13.85 -6.21
N ARG A 14 -1.07 14.88 -5.38
CA ARG A 14 -0.10 14.82 -4.28
C ARG A 14 -0.44 13.75 -3.25
N HIS A 15 -1.72 13.62 -2.89
CA HIS A 15 -2.15 12.57 -1.98
C HIS A 15 -1.93 11.19 -2.60
N PHE A 16 -2.30 11.00 -3.86
CA PHE A 16 -2.11 9.73 -4.56
C PHE A 16 -0.63 9.33 -4.67
N TYR A 17 0.24 10.30 -4.95
CA TYR A 17 1.69 10.13 -4.91
C TYR A 17 2.17 9.63 -3.53
N LEU A 18 1.81 10.33 -2.45
CA LEU A 18 2.22 9.96 -1.08
C LEU A 18 1.77 8.54 -0.69
N ILE A 19 0.56 8.17 -1.06
CA ILE A 19 0.01 6.85 -0.73
C ILE A 19 0.71 5.76 -1.55
N THR A 20 1.03 6.02 -2.82
CA THR A 20 1.77 5.08 -3.66
C THR A 20 3.18 4.84 -3.11
N VAL A 21 3.86 5.89 -2.66
CA VAL A 21 5.14 5.79 -1.94
C VAL A 21 4.99 4.96 -0.66
N ALA A 22 3.96 5.24 0.16
CA ALA A 22 3.70 4.47 1.38
C ALA A 22 3.46 2.98 1.11
N ASN A 23 2.79 2.64 0.01
CA ASN A 23 2.59 1.26 -0.42
C ASN A 23 3.90 0.58 -0.87
N ILE A 24 4.79 1.29 -1.57
CA ILE A 24 6.13 0.78 -1.90
C ILE A 24 6.93 0.50 -0.62
N VAL A 25 6.87 1.40 0.37
CA VAL A 25 7.52 1.19 1.67
C VAL A 25 6.93 -0.03 2.39
N PHE A 26 5.60 -0.20 2.38
CA PHE A 26 4.95 -1.39 2.93
C PHE A 26 5.45 -2.68 2.26
N ALA A 27 5.56 -2.68 0.93
CA ALA A 27 6.09 -3.80 0.15
C ALA A 27 7.53 -4.15 0.55
N ALA A 28 8.38 -3.13 0.73
CA ALA A 28 9.75 -3.28 1.18
C ALA A 28 9.85 -3.85 2.60
N LEU A 29 8.96 -3.42 3.50
CA LEU A 29 8.89 -3.97 4.85
C LEU A 29 8.44 -5.43 4.85
N LEU A 30 7.42 -5.79 4.07
CA LEU A 30 6.99 -7.19 3.91
C LEU A 30 8.15 -8.07 3.41
N MET A 31 8.89 -7.58 2.42
CA MET A 31 10.08 -8.27 1.91
C MET A 31 11.15 -8.42 2.98
N ALA A 32 11.45 -7.36 3.73
CA ALA A 32 12.43 -7.38 4.81
C ALA A 32 12.05 -8.36 5.93
N PHE A 33 10.77 -8.43 6.30
CA PHE A 33 10.27 -9.41 7.27
C PHE A 33 10.40 -10.84 6.75
N GLY A 34 10.08 -11.07 5.47
CA GLY A 34 10.30 -12.37 4.82
C GLY A 34 11.78 -12.80 4.86
N ILE A 35 12.69 -11.90 4.49
CA ILE A 35 14.14 -12.16 4.54
C ILE A 35 14.60 -12.42 5.98
N SER A 36 14.16 -11.62 6.94
CA SER A 36 14.49 -11.80 8.36
C SER A 36 14.04 -13.19 8.86
N GLY A 37 12.82 -13.61 8.51
CA GLY A 37 12.31 -14.94 8.83
C GLY A 37 13.13 -16.07 8.19
N LEU A 38 13.56 -15.91 6.94
CA LEU A 38 14.43 -16.86 6.26
C LEU A 38 15.79 -17.00 6.95
N VAL A 39 16.42 -15.87 7.28
CA VAL A 39 17.71 -15.85 8.00
C VAL A 39 17.56 -16.49 9.38
N GLY A 40 16.49 -16.16 10.11
CA GLY A 40 16.21 -16.75 11.42
C GLY A 40 16.06 -18.28 11.35
N GLN A 41 15.31 -18.80 10.38
CA GLN A 41 15.19 -20.25 10.19
C GLN A 41 16.51 -20.90 9.75
N ALA A 42 17.31 -20.23 8.91
CA ALA A 42 18.63 -20.73 8.49
C ALA A 42 19.62 -20.84 9.66
N VAL A 43 19.64 -19.85 10.55
CA VAL A 43 20.45 -19.89 11.79
C VAL A 43 19.99 -21.03 12.69
N LEU A 44 18.67 -21.22 12.86
CA LEU A 44 18.15 -22.33 13.66
C LEU A 44 18.54 -23.69 13.10
N ILE A 45 18.50 -23.90 11.78
CA ILE A 45 18.99 -25.15 11.15
C ILE A 45 20.46 -25.40 11.48
N TYR A 46 21.29 -24.35 11.49
CA TYR A 46 22.71 -24.44 11.79
C TYR A 46 22.99 -24.68 13.29
N GLU A 47 22.25 -24.01 14.17
CA GLU A 47 22.40 -24.12 15.63
C GLU A 47 21.71 -25.35 16.23
N THR A 48 20.82 -26.04 15.51
CA THR A 48 20.21 -27.31 15.96
C THR A 48 21.27 -28.41 16.23
N PHE A 49 22.51 -28.22 15.76
CA PHE A 49 23.66 -29.08 16.09
C PHE A 49 24.31 -28.77 17.46
N SER A 50 23.97 -27.66 18.13
CA SER A 50 24.38 -27.35 19.50
C SER A 50 23.19 -27.57 20.44
N THR A 51 23.22 -28.71 21.12
CA THR A 51 22.30 -29.10 22.20
C THR A 51 22.09 -27.94 23.18
N VAL A 52 20.84 -27.45 23.37
CA VAL A 52 20.22 -27.03 24.66
C VAL A 52 18.91 -26.23 24.47
N ALA A 53 18.58 -25.67 23.31
CA ALA A 53 17.31 -24.92 23.14
C ALA A 53 16.29 -25.69 22.27
N TYR A 54 15.14 -26.05 22.86
CA TYR A 54 13.94 -26.52 22.15
C TYR A 54 13.31 -25.38 21.32
N VAL A 55 14.00 -24.88 20.30
CA VAL A 55 13.43 -24.00 19.28
C VAL A 55 13.31 -24.82 17.99
N ILE A 56 12.10 -25.35 17.77
CA ILE A 56 11.84 -26.30 16.68
C ILE A 56 11.84 -25.54 15.34
N TYR A 57 12.76 -25.91 14.46
CA TYR A 57 12.70 -25.57 13.04
C TYR A 57 11.30 -25.88 12.49
N SER A 58 10.68 -24.90 11.84
CA SER A 58 9.34 -25.07 11.26
C SER A 58 9.39 -24.86 9.76
N PRO A 59 9.25 -25.93 8.95
CA PRO A 59 9.12 -25.83 7.49
C PRO A 59 8.01 -24.87 7.07
N VAL A 60 6.95 -24.77 7.88
CA VAL A 60 5.81 -23.88 7.63
C VAL A 60 6.23 -22.42 7.72
N VAL A 61 7.02 -22.05 8.73
CA VAL A 61 7.52 -20.67 8.89
C VAL A 61 8.46 -20.30 7.74
N LEU A 62 9.30 -21.24 7.29
CA LEU A 62 10.20 -21.02 6.16
C LEU A 62 9.45 -20.78 4.85
N ILE A 63 8.39 -21.56 4.58
CA ILE A 63 7.54 -21.37 3.40
C ILE A 63 6.82 -20.01 3.45
N ILE A 64 6.27 -19.64 4.60
CA ILE A 64 5.61 -18.33 4.79
C ILE A 64 6.60 -17.18 4.59
N ALA A 65 7.81 -17.29 5.16
CA ALA A 65 8.86 -16.28 5.03
C ALA A 65 9.33 -16.12 3.57
N LEU A 66 9.49 -17.23 2.84
CA LEU A 66 9.83 -17.22 1.43
C LEU A 66 8.72 -16.55 0.60
N PHE A 67 7.46 -16.92 0.84
CA PHE A 67 6.33 -16.31 0.16
C PHE A 67 6.26 -14.80 0.44
N ALA A 68 6.44 -14.37 1.69
CA ALA A 68 6.46 -12.95 2.05
C ALA A 68 7.58 -12.18 1.32
N ALA A 69 8.79 -12.75 1.23
CA ALA A 69 9.90 -12.14 0.52
C ALA A 69 9.61 -11.97 -0.99
N LEU A 70 9.14 -13.03 -1.64
CA LEU A 70 8.85 -13.02 -3.08
C LEU A 70 7.63 -12.14 -3.41
N ALA A 71 6.58 -12.21 -2.60
CA ALA A 71 5.40 -11.37 -2.75
C ALA A 71 5.76 -9.89 -2.57
N GLY A 72 6.55 -9.54 -1.54
CA GLY A 72 7.03 -8.18 -1.34
C GLY A 72 7.83 -7.66 -2.54
N PHE A 73 8.74 -8.47 -3.08
CA PHE A 73 9.52 -8.11 -4.27
C PHE A 73 8.64 -7.86 -5.51
N GLY A 74 7.75 -8.81 -5.85
CA GLY A 74 6.83 -8.65 -6.98
C GLY A 74 5.89 -7.45 -6.81
N TRP A 75 5.50 -7.15 -5.57
CA TRP A 75 4.66 -6.02 -5.23
C TRP A 75 5.37 -4.68 -5.39
N ILE A 76 6.67 -4.59 -5.05
CA ILE A 76 7.50 -3.41 -5.32
C ILE A 76 7.51 -3.11 -6.81
N LEU A 77 7.82 -4.10 -7.65
CA LEU A 77 7.90 -3.92 -9.11
C LEU A 77 6.58 -3.42 -9.71
N THR A 78 5.47 -3.95 -9.24
CA THR A 78 4.14 -3.55 -9.69
C THR A 78 3.80 -2.12 -9.22
N SER A 79 4.16 -1.79 -7.98
CA SER A 79 3.90 -0.48 -7.38
C SER A 79 4.74 0.63 -8.02
N VAL A 80 5.98 0.34 -8.43
CA VAL A 80 6.87 1.28 -9.13
C VAL A 80 6.26 1.71 -10.47
N ARG A 81 5.66 0.78 -11.25
CA ARG A 81 5.00 1.15 -12.51
C ARG A 81 3.84 2.12 -12.33
N VAL A 82 3.04 1.91 -11.27
CA VAL A 82 1.95 2.82 -10.93
C VAL A 82 2.50 4.18 -10.50
N PHE A 83 3.60 4.17 -9.73
CA PHE A 83 4.29 5.35 -9.25
C PHE A 83 4.88 6.22 -10.37
N GLU A 84 5.59 5.62 -11.32
CA GLU A 84 6.22 6.35 -12.45
C GLU A 84 5.20 7.18 -13.23
N GLY A 85 4.01 6.62 -13.52
CA GLY A 85 2.97 7.37 -14.22
C GLY A 85 2.39 8.53 -13.41
N ILE A 86 2.32 8.39 -12.07
CA ILE A 86 1.87 9.48 -11.19
C ILE A 86 2.94 10.55 -11.06
N GLU A 87 4.20 10.15 -10.94
CA GLU A 87 5.35 11.04 -10.83
C GLU A 87 5.47 11.92 -12.08
N ALA A 88 5.34 11.34 -13.28
CA ALA A 88 5.33 12.09 -14.53
C ALA A 88 4.23 13.16 -14.57
N ILE A 89 3.00 12.82 -14.18
CA ILE A 89 1.87 13.75 -14.13
C ILE A 89 2.08 14.84 -13.06
N LYS A 90 2.63 14.46 -11.91
CA LYS A 90 2.94 15.39 -10.82
C LYS A 90 4.01 16.39 -11.25
N ASP A 91 5.07 15.93 -11.88
CA ASP A 91 6.19 16.76 -12.29
C ASP A 91 5.78 17.74 -13.40
N GLU A 92 4.97 17.30 -14.36
CA GLU A 92 4.38 18.20 -15.37
C GLU A 92 3.48 19.28 -14.72
N LEU A 93 2.75 18.92 -13.67
CA LEU A 93 1.90 19.85 -12.91
C LEU A 93 2.71 20.82 -12.02
N ASP A 94 3.85 20.39 -11.49
CA ASP A 94 4.73 21.19 -10.65
C ASP A 94 5.59 22.16 -11.48
N GLU A 95 6.00 21.74 -12.69
CA GLU A 95 6.75 22.57 -13.64
C GLU A 95 5.95 23.80 -14.09
N LYS A 96 4.62 23.67 -14.24
CA LYS A 96 3.74 24.76 -14.73
C LYS A 96 3.41 25.86 -13.71
N ARG A 97 4.07 25.89 -12.54
CA ARG A 97 4.21 26.99 -11.52
C ARG A 97 3.12 28.07 -11.34
N GLY A 98 1.86 27.83 -11.72
CA GLY A 98 0.70 28.68 -11.38
C GLY A 98 -0.15 29.19 -12.54
N VAL A 99 0.29 29.07 -13.80
CA VAL A 99 -0.55 29.44 -14.97
C VAL A 99 -0.66 28.22 -15.88
N VAL A 100 -1.60 27.34 -15.54
CA VAL A 100 -1.98 26.20 -16.38
C VAL A 100 -3.18 26.64 -17.21
N SER A 101 -3.06 26.57 -18.53
CA SER A 101 -4.19 26.78 -19.44
C SER A 101 -5.27 25.73 -19.18
N ASP A 102 -6.53 26.04 -19.43
CA ASP A 102 -7.63 25.07 -19.28
C ASP A 102 -7.44 23.82 -20.15
N GLU A 103 -6.84 24.01 -21.33
CA GLU A 103 -6.52 22.93 -22.26
C GLU A 103 -5.43 22.00 -21.68
N ASP A 104 -4.44 22.58 -21.00
CA ASP A 104 -3.39 21.84 -20.30
C ASP A 104 -3.93 21.09 -19.07
N LEU A 105 -4.80 21.74 -18.29
CA LEU A 105 -5.44 21.11 -17.13
C LEU A 105 -6.33 19.94 -17.57
N THR A 106 -7.10 20.12 -18.64
CA THR A 106 -7.94 19.07 -19.21
C THR A 106 -7.09 17.91 -19.72
N ARG A 107 -5.98 18.19 -20.42
CA ARG A 107 -5.03 17.17 -20.87
C ARG A 107 -4.45 16.36 -19.71
N LEU A 108 -4.08 17.01 -18.61
CA LEU A 108 -3.56 16.33 -17.41
C LEU A 108 -4.63 15.47 -16.74
N ILE A 109 -5.88 15.94 -16.66
CA ILE A 109 -7.00 15.17 -16.11
C ILE A 109 -7.27 13.92 -16.97
N VAL A 110 -7.29 14.06 -18.29
CA VAL A 110 -7.49 12.94 -19.23
C VAL A 110 -6.32 11.94 -19.15
N SER A 111 -5.09 12.43 -19.07
CA SER A 111 -3.90 11.57 -18.87
C SER A 111 -4.01 10.77 -17.58
N MET A 112 -4.41 11.42 -16.48
CA MET A 112 -4.63 10.77 -15.19
C MET A 112 -5.77 9.74 -15.25
N LEU A 113 -6.85 10.06 -15.96
CA LEU A 113 -7.99 9.16 -16.14
C LEU A 113 -7.59 7.89 -16.91
N SER A 114 -6.81 8.05 -17.99
CA SER A 114 -6.26 6.91 -18.74
C SER A 114 -5.35 6.06 -17.87
N HIS A 115 -4.42 6.69 -17.15
CA HIS A 115 -3.50 5.99 -16.24
C HIS A 115 -4.26 5.23 -15.15
N TYR A 116 -5.29 5.84 -14.56
CA TYR A 116 -6.15 5.19 -13.57
C TYR A 116 -6.91 4.00 -14.16
N ARG A 117 -7.51 4.15 -15.35
CA ARG A 117 -8.23 3.07 -16.04
C ARG A 117 -7.34 1.85 -16.27
N ASP A 118 -6.13 2.08 -16.76
CA ASP A 118 -5.18 1.00 -17.08
C ASP A 118 -4.64 0.30 -15.81
N ASN A 119 -4.63 1.00 -14.67
CA ASN A 119 -4.13 0.48 -13.40
C ASN A 119 -5.23 0.17 -12.36
N ARG A 120 -6.51 0.24 -12.73
CA ARG A 120 -7.66 0.08 -11.81
C ARG A 120 -7.61 -1.24 -11.03
N ALA A 121 -7.30 -2.35 -11.73
CA ALA A 121 -7.19 -3.67 -11.11
C ALA A 121 -6.03 -3.71 -10.08
N THR A 122 -4.91 -3.09 -10.40
CA THR A 122 -3.74 -2.98 -9.53
C THR A 122 -4.08 -2.15 -8.28
N ILE A 123 -4.72 -0.99 -8.43
CA ILE A 123 -5.13 -0.13 -7.32
C ILE A 123 -6.12 -0.86 -6.40
N ARG A 124 -7.08 -1.61 -6.96
CA ARG A 124 -8.02 -2.42 -6.16
C ARG A 124 -7.30 -3.51 -5.37
N THR A 125 -6.29 -4.14 -5.98
CA THR A 125 -5.43 -5.11 -5.29
C THR A 125 -4.62 -4.42 -4.19
N MET A 126 -4.15 -3.19 -4.39
CA MET A 126 -3.47 -2.40 -3.37
C MET A 126 -4.34 -2.11 -2.15
N ILE A 127 -5.61 -1.78 -2.35
CA ILE A 127 -6.56 -1.61 -1.24
C ILE A 127 -6.65 -2.90 -0.42
N LEU A 128 -6.78 -4.06 -1.07
CA LEU A 128 -6.92 -5.34 -0.38
C LEU A 128 -5.64 -5.73 0.37
N VAL A 129 -4.48 -5.62 -0.28
CA VAL A 129 -3.18 -5.95 0.31
C VAL A 129 -2.85 -5.05 1.49
N CYS A 130 -3.08 -3.74 1.38
CA CYS A 130 -2.89 -2.80 2.49
C CYS A 130 -3.87 -3.07 3.64
N THR A 131 -5.13 -3.41 3.35
CA THR A 131 -6.10 -3.74 4.40
C THR A 131 -5.69 -5.01 5.15
N LEU A 132 -5.41 -6.09 4.41
CA LEU A 132 -5.05 -7.38 4.99
C LEU A 132 -3.72 -7.27 5.73
N GLY A 133 -2.73 -6.62 5.12
CA GLY A 133 -1.43 -6.33 5.71
C GLY A 133 -1.53 -5.55 7.00
N GLY A 134 -2.30 -4.45 7.00
CA GLY A 134 -2.53 -3.64 8.20
C GLY A 134 -3.20 -4.41 9.33
N VAL A 135 -4.22 -5.22 9.02
CA VAL A 135 -4.91 -6.08 10.00
C VAL A 135 -3.95 -7.14 10.56
N CYS A 136 -3.18 -7.81 9.70
CA CYS A 136 -2.20 -8.80 10.14
C CYS A 136 -1.11 -8.17 11.03
N SER A 137 -0.55 -7.02 10.63
CA SER A 137 0.43 -6.29 11.43
C SER A 137 -0.14 -5.83 12.77
N PHE A 138 -1.42 -5.43 12.81
CA PHE A 138 -2.10 -5.08 14.06
C PHE A 138 -2.19 -6.28 15.00
N PHE A 139 -2.67 -7.44 14.52
CA PHE A 139 -2.74 -8.65 15.34
C PHE A 139 -1.37 -9.14 15.78
N LEU A 140 -0.36 -9.08 14.91
CA LEU A 140 1.02 -9.42 15.27
C LEU A 140 1.57 -8.48 16.35
N GLY A 141 1.30 -7.18 16.24
CA GLY A 141 1.66 -6.21 17.28
C GLY A 141 1.01 -6.56 18.62
N VAL A 142 -0.31 -6.80 18.63
CA VAL A 142 -1.06 -7.14 19.85
C VAL A 142 -0.64 -8.48 20.46
N LEU A 143 -0.54 -9.54 19.65
CA LEU A 143 -0.10 -10.87 20.13
C LEU A 143 1.33 -10.82 20.64
N GLY A 144 2.21 -10.12 19.91
CA GLY A 144 3.57 -9.84 20.36
C GLY A 144 3.56 -9.13 21.71
N SER A 145 2.70 -8.13 21.93
CA SER A 145 2.57 -7.49 23.25
C SER A 145 2.08 -8.44 24.36
N LEU A 146 1.19 -9.38 24.03
CA LEU A 146 0.56 -10.30 25.00
C LEU A 146 1.49 -11.42 25.47
N GLU A 147 2.39 -11.93 24.61
CA GLU A 147 3.41 -12.92 25.05
C GLU A 147 4.30 -12.38 26.19
N PHE A 148 4.42 -11.05 26.32
CA PHE A 148 5.22 -10.41 27.37
C PHE A 148 4.38 -9.94 28.58
N LEU A 149 3.08 -10.20 28.56
CA LEU A 149 2.13 -9.93 29.63
C LEU A 149 1.84 -11.26 30.35
N SER A 150 2.78 -11.73 31.17
CA SER A 150 2.54 -12.92 31.97
C SER A 150 1.65 -12.54 33.16
N VAL A 151 0.44 -13.09 33.20
CA VAL A 151 -0.46 -12.98 34.35
C VAL A 151 -0.21 -14.20 35.24
N SER A 152 0.43 -13.98 36.38
CA SER A 152 0.56 -15.01 37.42
C SER A 152 -0.41 -14.73 38.57
N THR A 153 -0.61 -15.72 39.44
CA THR A 153 -1.42 -15.58 40.66
C THR A 153 -0.93 -14.49 41.62
N ASP A 154 0.32 -14.02 41.47
CA ASP A 154 0.93 -13.00 42.32
C ASP A 154 0.88 -11.58 41.70
N GLY A 155 0.32 -11.43 40.48
CA GLY A 155 0.13 -10.14 39.83
C GLY A 155 0.45 -10.12 38.33
N ILE A 156 0.33 -8.94 37.72
CA ILE A 156 0.73 -8.70 36.33
C ILE A 156 2.23 -8.41 36.32
N VAL A 157 3.02 -9.32 35.74
CA VAL A 157 4.46 -9.11 35.57
C VAL A 157 4.71 -8.68 34.13
N PHE A 158 5.20 -7.45 33.96
CA PHE A 158 5.67 -6.96 32.67
C PHE A 158 7.15 -7.34 32.50
N THR A 159 7.44 -8.30 31.62
CA THR A 159 8.81 -8.58 31.17
C THR A 159 9.26 -7.50 30.17
N LEU A 160 9.47 -6.28 30.66
CA LEU A 160 9.88 -5.09 29.90
C LEU A 160 11.41 -4.98 29.71
N ASN A 161 12.17 -6.04 30.01
CA ASN A 161 13.62 -5.95 30.15
C ASN A 161 14.42 -6.09 28.83
N ASN A 162 13.79 -5.87 27.68
CA ASN A 162 14.46 -6.05 26.39
C ASN A 162 14.31 -4.81 25.50
N TYR A 163 15.39 -4.01 25.42
CA TYR A 163 15.48 -2.76 24.63
C TYR A 163 15.13 -2.94 23.15
N LEU A 164 15.19 -4.16 22.63
CA LEU A 164 14.84 -4.50 21.24
C LEU A 164 13.33 -4.62 20.98
N VAL A 165 12.51 -4.76 22.03
CA VAL A 165 11.08 -5.09 21.90
C VAL A 165 10.20 -3.85 21.70
N ILE A 166 10.51 -2.75 22.39
CA ILE A 166 9.77 -1.48 22.25
C ILE A 166 9.84 -0.94 20.80
N PRO A 167 11.04 -0.89 20.15
CA PRO A 167 11.13 -0.48 18.75
C PRO A 167 10.34 -1.39 17.80
N PHE A 168 10.34 -2.70 18.04
CA PHE A 168 9.61 -3.66 17.20
C PHE A 168 8.09 -3.49 17.32
N MET A 169 7.55 -3.31 18.52
CA MET A 169 6.13 -3.02 18.74
C MET A 169 5.70 -1.70 18.09
N LEU A 170 6.49 -0.63 18.29
CA LEU A 170 6.20 0.66 17.67
C LEU A 170 6.24 0.58 16.14
N LEU A 171 7.17 -0.19 15.59
CA LEU A 171 7.29 -0.40 14.16
C LEU A 171 6.10 -1.19 13.61
N THR A 172 5.70 -2.30 14.24
CA THR A 172 4.54 -3.09 13.79
C THR A 172 3.22 -2.31 13.86
N LEU A 173 3.02 -1.52 14.93
CA LEU A 173 1.86 -0.62 15.05
C LEU A 173 1.90 0.52 14.02
N GLY A 174 3.07 1.13 13.81
CA GLY A 174 3.25 2.17 12.79
C GLY A 174 2.95 1.64 11.38
N VAL A 175 3.41 0.44 11.06
CA VAL A 175 3.09 -0.25 9.80
C VAL A 175 1.60 -0.53 9.67
N ALA A 176 0.95 -1.01 10.74
CA ALA A 176 -0.49 -1.24 10.74
C ALA A 176 -1.28 0.04 10.46
N LEU A 177 -0.94 1.14 11.13
CA LEU A 177 -1.59 2.44 10.95
C LEU A 177 -1.40 2.99 9.54
N VAL A 178 -0.16 2.99 9.03
CA VAL A 178 0.13 3.48 7.67
C VAL A 178 -0.59 2.63 6.62
N SER A 179 -0.61 1.31 6.79
CA SER A 179 -1.23 0.39 5.84
C SER A 179 -2.75 0.56 5.80
N LEU A 180 -3.41 0.67 6.97
CA LEU A 180 -4.85 0.93 7.06
C LEU A 180 -5.22 2.34 6.54
N ALA A 181 -4.40 3.35 6.86
CA ALA A 181 -4.58 4.69 6.32
C ALA A 181 -4.49 4.67 4.78
N SER A 182 -3.43 4.08 4.22
CA SER A 182 -3.26 3.95 2.77
C SER A 182 -4.43 3.23 2.10
N SER A 183 -4.93 2.14 2.69
CA SER A 183 -6.14 1.45 2.20
C SER A 183 -7.35 2.39 2.14
N SER A 184 -7.62 3.13 3.22
CA SER A 184 -8.77 4.05 3.30
C SER A 184 -8.71 5.15 2.24
N TYR A 185 -7.52 5.68 1.97
CA TYR A 185 -7.34 6.72 0.96
C TYR A 185 -7.41 6.16 -0.46
N PHE A 186 -6.77 5.01 -0.73
CA PHE A 186 -6.90 4.36 -2.05
C PHE A 186 -8.35 4.01 -2.36
N SER A 187 -9.13 3.56 -1.37
CA SER A 187 -10.56 3.28 -1.54
C SER A 187 -11.35 4.54 -1.88
N ARG A 188 -11.12 5.64 -1.17
CA ARG A 188 -11.76 6.93 -1.47
C ARG A 188 -11.37 7.45 -2.86
N PHE A 189 -10.09 7.36 -3.20
CA PHE A 189 -9.59 7.77 -4.51
C PHE A 189 -10.23 6.93 -5.62
N ALA A 190 -10.17 5.60 -5.49
CA ALA A 190 -10.75 4.68 -6.46
C ALA A 190 -12.24 4.94 -6.66
N ARG A 191 -13.00 5.23 -5.59
CA ARG A 191 -14.43 5.54 -5.69
C ARG A 191 -14.68 6.79 -6.54
N VAL A 192 -13.95 7.87 -6.29
CA VAL A 192 -14.12 9.15 -7.03
C VAL A 192 -13.76 8.97 -8.51
N TRP A 193 -12.71 8.22 -8.81
CA TRP A 193 -12.28 8.02 -10.20
C TRP A 193 -13.10 6.96 -10.94
N ASP A 194 -13.65 5.98 -10.22
CA ASP A 194 -14.64 5.05 -10.77
C ASP A 194 -15.94 5.77 -11.14
N GLU A 195 -16.44 6.66 -10.26
CA GLU A 195 -17.60 7.52 -10.55
C GLU A 195 -17.35 8.37 -11.81
N ARG A 196 -16.19 9.05 -11.90
CA ARG A 196 -15.82 9.85 -13.09
C ARG A 196 -15.72 9.03 -14.38
N LEU A 197 -15.18 7.80 -14.30
CA LEU A 197 -15.09 6.91 -15.45
C LEU A 197 -16.48 6.45 -15.93
N ASP A 198 -17.39 6.19 -14.99
CA ASP A 198 -18.76 5.74 -15.30
C ASP A 198 -19.56 6.86 -15.98
N GLU A 199 -19.49 8.09 -15.46
CA GLU A 199 -20.13 9.28 -16.06
C GLU A 199 -19.64 9.54 -17.49
N ILE A 200 -18.34 9.38 -17.75
CA ILE A 200 -17.76 9.53 -19.09
C ILE A 200 -18.21 8.40 -20.01
N GLY A 201 -18.28 7.16 -19.50
CA GLY A 201 -18.78 6.01 -20.27
C GLY A 201 -20.24 6.16 -20.68
N GLU A 202 -21.10 6.67 -19.79
CA GLU A 202 -22.49 6.97 -20.10
C GLU A 202 -22.62 8.08 -21.15
N SER A 203 -21.79 9.12 -21.03
CA SER A 203 -21.74 10.23 -21.99
C SER A 203 -21.25 9.78 -23.38
N GLU A 204 -20.24 8.91 -23.44
CA GLU A 204 -19.75 8.32 -24.70
C GLU A 204 -20.81 7.42 -25.35
N ALA A 205 -21.55 6.64 -24.57
CA ALA A 205 -22.62 5.79 -25.06
C ALA A 205 -23.76 6.62 -25.67
N LEU A 206 -24.20 7.69 -24.98
CA LEU A 206 -25.20 8.63 -25.48
C LEU A 206 -24.75 9.36 -26.75
N LEU A 207 -23.48 9.78 -26.81
CA LEU A 207 -22.91 10.42 -28.00
C LEU A 207 -22.91 9.46 -29.19
N LYS A 208 -22.53 8.20 -28.97
CA LYS A 208 -22.51 7.16 -30.01
C LYS A 208 -23.92 6.87 -30.52
N GLU A 209 -24.90 6.75 -29.63
CA GLU A 209 -26.30 6.55 -29.99
C GLU A 209 -26.84 7.72 -30.83
N THR A 210 -26.54 8.96 -30.42
CA THR A 210 -26.95 10.18 -31.14
C THR A 210 -26.32 10.26 -32.54
N LEU A 211 -25.02 9.93 -32.66
CA LEU A 211 -24.31 9.91 -33.95
C LEU A 211 -24.76 8.77 -34.87
N GLU A 212 -25.16 7.62 -34.31
CA GLU A 212 -25.75 6.52 -35.08
C GLU A 212 -27.19 6.83 -35.53
N LEU A 213 -27.94 7.61 -34.75
CA LEU A 213 -29.26 8.12 -35.10
C LEU A 213 -29.22 9.19 -36.20
N ASP A 214 -28.25 10.10 -36.19
CA ASP A 214 -28.08 11.16 -37.21
C ASP A 214 -27.62 10.60 -38.58
N ARG A 215 -27.23 9.31 -38.63
CA ARG A 215 -26.79 8.63 -39.85
C ARG A 215 -27.92 7.91 -40.61
N ARG A 216 -29.15 7.88 -40.07
CA ARG A 216 -30.35 7.30 -40.71
C ARG A 216 -31.27 8.37 -41.26
#